data_AF-L8X628-F1
#
_entry.id   AF-L8X628-F1
#
_cell.length_a   1.000
_cell.length_b   1.000
_cell.length_c   1.000
_cell.angle_alpha   90.00
_cell.angle_beta   90.00
_cell.angle_gamma   90.00
#
_symmetry.space_group_name_H-M   'P 1'
#
loop_
_entity.id
_entity.type
_entity.pdbx_description
1 polymer ?
#
loop_
_entity_poly.entity_id
_entity_poly.type
_entity_poly.pdbx_seq_one_letter_code
_entity_poly.pdbx_strand_id
1 'polypeptide(L)'
;MLKTGHSQGYVVTCTFDNSTQQSLDARRHQPVLIAVRRHAPSAVMLNGGQEDDGISLRTHNPRVVSQVLRLLERDKRRLGLRSFDIRATTLSDVFLKLMGEDGSDGLEK
;
A
#
# COMPACT_ATOMS: atom_id res chain seq x y z
N MET A 1 5.16 -13.77 27.01
CA MET A 1 5.97 -12.82 26.22
C MET A 1 5.50 -12.86 24.76
N LEU A 2 4.65 -11.92 24.33
CA LEU A 2 4.20 -11.81 22.94
C LEU A 2 5.18 -10.92 22.16
N LYS A 3 6.27 -11.52 21.65
CA LYS A 3 7.09 -10.92 20.59
C LYS A 3 6.77 -11.67 19.29
N THR A 4 5.53 -11.53 18.81
CA THR A 4 5.15 -12.02 17.48
C THR A 4 5.48 -10.94 16.46
N GLY A 5 6.28 -11.28 15.46
CA GLY A 5 6.90 -10.34 14.51
C GLY A 5 5.91 -9.71 13.53
N HIS A 6 5.15 -8.72 13.99
CA HIS A 6 4.11 -8.05 13.20
C HIS A 6 4.58 -6.82 12.41
N SER A 7 5.85 -6.43 12.47
CA SER A 7 6.35 -5.47 11.47
C SER A 7 6.39 -6.23 10.13
N GLN A 8 5.38 -6.07 9.27
CA GLN A 8 5.37 -6.70 7.95
C GLN A 8 6.33 -6.00 6.97
N GLY A 9 7.29 -5.20 7.45
CA GLY A 9 8.22 -4.47 6.60
C GLY A 9 7.84 -3.00 6.49
N TYR A 10 7.77 -2.52 5.26
CA TYR A 10 7.53 -1.12 4.95
C TYR A 10 6.20 -0.91 4.25
N VAL A 11 5.62 0.28 4.49
CA VAL A 11 4.46 0.81 3.78
C VAL A 11 4.93 2.03 2.99
N VAL A 12 4.53 2.10 1.72
CA VAL A 12 4.66 3.29 0.90
C VAL A 12 3.31 3.99 0.84
N THR A 13 3.22 5.23 1.29
CA THR A 13 2.02 6.06 1.09
C THR A 13 2.17 6.85 -0.20
N CYS A 14 1.14 6.83 -1.03
CA CYS A 14 1.15 7.47 -2.34
C CYS A 14 0.09 8.56 -2.37
N THR A 15 0.49 9.77 -2.77
CA THR A 15 -0.45 10.87 -3.01
C THR A 15 -0.57 11.11 -4.50
N PHE A 16 -1.78 11.12 -5.03
CA PHE A 16 -2.04 11.25 -6.46
C PHE A 16 -2.43 12.68 -6.85
N ASP A 17 -2.19 13.06 -8.10
CA ASP A 17 -2.67 14.33 -8.63
C ASP A 17 -4.20 14.28 -8.83
N ASN A 18 -4.94 14.92 -7.93
CA ASN A 18 -6.40 14.82 -7.79
C ASN A 18 -7.22 15.54 -8.89
N SER A 19 -6.69 15.69 -10.11
CA SER A 19 -7.31 16.52 -11.15
C SER A 19 -8.55 15.92 -11.81
N THR A 20 -9.00 14.71 -11.48
CA THR A 20 -10.28 14.18 -11.97
C THR A 20 -10.94 13.19 -11.01
N GLN A 21 -11.98 13.67 -10.33
CA GLN A 21 -13.18 12.95 -9.86
C GLN A 21 -12.99 11.73 -8.93
N GLN A 22 -13.35 11.98 -7.67
CA GLN A 22 -13.87 11.01 -6.68
C GLN A 22 -14.83 10.00 -7.36
N SER A 23 -14.66 8.69 -7.06
CA SER A 23 -15.58 7.55 -7.34
C SER A 23 -15.02 6.38 -8.18
N LEU A 24 -13.70 6.25 -8.42
CA LEU A 24 -13.14 5.06 -9.11
C LEU A 24 -11.81 4.58 -8.48
N ASP A 25 -11.75 4.54 -7.15
CA ASP A 25 -10.51 4.48 -6.38
C ASP A 25 -9.73 3.16 -6.55
N ALA A 26 -10.40 2.01 -6.73
CA ALA A 26 -9.69 0.74 -6.90
C ALA A 26 -9.02 0.55 -8.28
N ARG A 27 -9.56 1.15 -9.34
CA ARG A 27 -9.03 0.97 -10.72
C ARG A 27 -7.87 1.91 -11.02
N ARG A 28 -7.86 3.11 -10.41
CA ARG A 28 -6.79 4.10 -10.60
C ARG A 28 -5.48 3.71 -9.94
N HIS A 29 -5.52 2.91 -8.87
CA HIS A 29 -4.32 2.53 -8.10
C HIS A 29 -3.71 1.18 -8.53
N GLN A 30 -4.36 0.45 -9.44
CA GLN A 30 -3.79 -0.76 -10.03
C GLN A 30 -2.43 -0.55 -10.71
N PRO A 31 -2.19 0.51 -11.51
CA PRO A 31 -0.93 0.69 -12.21
C PRO A 31 0.27 0.81 -11.27
N VAL A 32 0.12 1.54 -10.15
CA VAL A 32 1.20 1.68 -9.16
C VAL A 32 1.44 0.35 -8.43
N LEU A 33 0.39 -0.37 -8.02
CA LEU A 33 0.54 -1.66 -7.36
C LEU A 33 1.19 -2.69 -8.30
N ILE A 34 0.77 -2.74 -9.56
CA ILE A 34 1.36 -3.63 -10.58
C ILE A 34 2.84 -3.30 -10.78
N ALA A 35 3.19 -2.03 -10.85
CA ALA A 35 4.58 -1.60 -10.99
C ALA A 35 5.41 -2.00 -9.77
N VAL A 36 4.92 -1.73 -8.55
CA VAL A 36 5.57 -2.10 -7.29
C VAL A 36 5.77 -3.62 -7.18
N ARG A 37 4.78 -4.41 -7.59
CA ARG A 37 4.84 -5.89 -7.56
C ARG A 37 5.94 -6.50 -8.42
N ARG A 38 6.50 -5.76 -9.38
CA ARG A 38 7.67 -6.21 -10.15
C ARG A 38 8.92 -6.36 -9.29
N HIS A 39 9.01 -5.62 -8.18
CA HIS A 39 10.13 -5.67 -7.23
C HIS A 39 9.72 -6.26 -5.87
N ALA A 40 8.48 -6.03 -5.42
CA ALA A 40 7.92 -6.56 -4.19
C ALA A 40 6.66 -7.40 -4.49
N PRO A 41 6.78 -8.69 -4.88
CA PRO A 41 5.64 -9.50 -5.34
C PRO A 41 4.52 -9.65 -4.31
N SER A 42 4.87 -9.66 -3.03
CA SER A 42 3.92 -9.77 -1.91
C SER A 42 3.21 -8.46 -1.58
N ALA A 43 3.49 -7.39 -2.33
CA ALA A 43 2.91 -6.08 -2.06
C ALA A 43 1.39 -6.07 -2.24
N VAL A 44 0.72 -5.35 -1.36
CA VAL A 44 -0.74 -5.15 -1.39
C VAL A 44 -1.08 -3.70 -1.16
N MET A 45 -2.24 -3.28 -1.66
CA MET A 45 -2.84 -2.03 -1.23
C MET A 45 -3.37 -2.15 0.20
N LEU A 46 -3.17 -1.09 0.96
CA LEU A 46 -3.85 -0.80 2.21
C LEU A 46 -4.91 0.25 1.86
N ASN A 47 -6.18 -0.11 1.99
CA ASN A 47 -7.28 0.84 1.76
C ASN A 47 -7.33 1.77 2.97
N GLY A 48 -6.88 3.01 2.78
CA GLY A 48 -6.61 3.96 3.86
C GLY A 48 -7.45 5.22 3.77
N GLY A 49 -8.78 5.11 3.83
CA GLY A 49 -9.65 6.30 3.88
C GLY A 49 -9.48 7.26 2.68
N GLN A 50 -10.08 8.44 2.76
CA GLN A 50 -10.35 9.33 1.61
C GLN A 50 -9.13 10.00 0.96
N GLU A 51 -7.93 9.95 1.55
CA GLU A 51 -6.81 10.81 1.08
C GLU A 51 -5.43 10.14 0.95
N ASP A 52 -5.15 9.00 1.60
CA ASP A 52 -3.82 8.38 1.59
C ASP A 52 -3.89 6.86 1.37
N ASP A 53 -3.81 6.44 0.11
CA ASP A 53 -3.70 5.01 -0.20
C ASP A 53 -2.27 4.51 0.00
N GLY A 54 -2.15 3.50 0.85
CA GLY A 54 -0.90 2.85 1.20
C GLY A 54 -0.64 1.61 0.36
N ILE A 55 0.62 1.28 0.13
CA ILE A 55 1.07 0.02 -0.43
C ILE A 55 2.00 -0.64 0.58
N SER A 56 1.54 -1.72 1.21
CA SER A 56 2.38 -2.56 2.05
C SER A 56 3.29 -3.39 1.18
N LEU A 57 4.62 -3.27 1.33
CA LEU A 57 5.60 -4.02 0.55
C LEU A 57 5.79 -5.46 1.04
N ARG A 58 5.34 -5.76 2.26
CA ARG A 58 5.52 -7.06 2.93
C ARG A 58 6.96 -7.58 2.93
N THR A 59 7.94 -6.68 3.04
CA THR A 59 9.35 -7.06 3.03
C THR A 59 10.21 -6.14 3.88
N HIS A 60 11.22 -6.71 4.53
CA HIS A 60 12.31 -5.99 5.22
C HIS A 60 13.58 -5.89 4.38
N ASN A 61 13.58 -6.47 3.17
CA ASN A 61 14.78 -6.50 2.35
C ASN A 61 15.07 -5.08 1.81
N PRO A 62 16.15 -4.43 2.28
CA PRO A 62 16.44 -3.04 1.91
C PRO A 62 16.70 -2.90 0.40
N ARG A 63 17.21 -3.95 -0.27
CA ARG A 63 17.44 -3.91 -1.73
C ARG A 63 16.13 -3.82 -2.49
N VAL A 64 15.11 -4.57 -2.06
CA VAL A 64 13.77 -4.53 -2.66
C VAL A 64 13.14 -3.16 -2.42
N VAL A 65 13.23 -2.64 -1.19
CA VAL A 65 12.74 -1.30 -0.84
C VAL A 65 13.38 -0.24 -1.72
N SER A 66 14.71 -0.23 -1.84
CA SER A 66 15.44 0.73 -2.69
C SER A 66 15.10 0.59 -4.18
N GLN A 67 14.76 -0.60 -4.67
CA GLN A 67 14.28 -0.79 -6.04
C GLN A 67 12.88 -0.17 -6.24
N VAL A 68 11.98 -0.37 -5.28
CA VAL A 68 10.64 0.24 -5.30
C VAL A 68 10.73 1.76 -5.26
N LEU A 69 11.52 2.34 -4.36
CA LEU A 69 11.65 3.80 -4.25
C LEU A 69 12.23 4.42 -5.54
N ARG A 70 13.26 3.80 -6.13
CA ARG A 70 13.81 4.24 -7.42
C ARG A 70 12.80 4.14 -8.56
N LEU A 71 11.98 3.09 -8.57
CA LEU A 71 10.90 2.94 -9.55
C LEU A 71 9.87 4.07 -9.42
N LEU A 72 9.42 4.35 -8.20
CA LEU A 72 8.40 5.38 -7.94
C LEU A 72 8.92 6.78 -8.26
N GLU A 73 10.18 7.07 -7.92
CA GLU A 73 10.80 8.36 -8.26
C GLU A 73 10.95 8.53 -9.78
N ARG A 74 11.46 7.51 -10.48
CA ARG A 74 11.68 7.56 -11.94
C ARG A 74 10.36 7.68 -12.70
N ASP A 75 9.34 6.94 -12.29
CA ASP A 75 8.09 6.79 -13.03
C ASP A 75 6.95 7.62 -12.43
N LYS A 76 7.26 8.53 -11.50
CA LYS A 76 6.33 9.32 -10.69
C LYS A 76 5.17 9.93 -11.49
N ARG A 77 5.49 10.71 -12.53
CA ARG A 77 4.50 11.36 -13.41
C ARG A 77 3.67 10.34 -14.21
N ARG A 78 4.30 9.26 -14.67
CA ARG A 78 3.61 8.20 -15.44
C ARG A 78 2.63 7.41 -14.58
N LEU A 79 2.91 7.30 -13.29
CA LEU A 79 2.06 6.65 -12.29
C LEU A 79 1.01 7.60 -11.70
N GLY A 80 0.97 8.87 -12.12
CA GLY A 80 0.04 9.87 -11.61
C GLY A 80 0.30 10.30 -10.16
N LEU A 81 1.53 10.13 -9.68
CA LEU A 81 1.93 10.43 -8.30
C LEU A 81 2.39 11.89 -8.16
N ARG A 82 1.80 12.61 -7.21
CA ARG A 82 2.28 13.92 -6.75
C ARG A 82 3.45 13.78 -5.78
N SER A 83 3.35 12.81 -4.87
CA SER A 83 4.34 12.52 -3.83
C SER A 83 4.20 11.08 -3.35
N PHE A 84 5.24 10.56 -2.72
CA PHE A 84 5.19 9.33 -1.96
C PHE A 84 6.09 9.44 -0.74
N ASP A 85 5.79 8.68 0.30
CA ASP A 85 6.62 8.54 1.49
C ASP A 85 6.72 7.07 1.91
N ILE A 86 7.73 6.73 2.72
CA ILE A 86 7.95 5.38 3.21
C ILE A 86 8.08 5.35 4.72
N ARG A 87 7.34 4.45 5.36
CA ARG A 87 7.41 4.22 6.80
C ARG A 87 7.42 2.73 7.14
N ALA A 88 7.86 2.42 8.34
CA ALA A 88 7.67 1.07 8.89
C ALA A 88 6.17 0.78 9.06
N THR A 89 5.79 -0.50 8.88
CA THR A 89 4.43 -0.96 9.19
C THR A 89 4.13 -0.73 10.67
N THR A 90 2.98 -0.13 10.98
CA THR A 90 2.48 0.09 12.35
C THR A 90 1.41 -0.95 12.70
N LEU A 91 1.06 -1.03 14.00
CA LEU A 91 -0.05 -1.88 14.44
C LEU A 91 -1.38 -1.50 13.77
N SER A 92 -1.63 -0.20 13.55
CA SER A 92 -2.83 0.27 12.87
C SER A 92 -2.97 -0.28 11.44
N ASP A 93 -1.87 -0.39 10.70
CA ASP A 93 -1.87 -1.01 9.36
C ASP A 93 -2.26 -2.49 9.38
N VAL A 94 -1.92 -3.18 10.48
CA VAL A 94 -2.23 -4.60 10.67
C VAL A 94 -3.68 -4.77 11.13
N PHE A 95 -4.17 -3.91 12.03
CA PHE A 95 -5.55 -3.95 12.53
C PHE A 95 -6.59 -3.57 11.47
N LEU A 96 -6.32 -2.55 10.65
CA LEU A 96 -7.22 -2.14 9.56
C LEU A 96 -7.43 -3.27 8.53
N LYS A 97 -6.41 -4.11 8.32
CA LYS A 97 -6.54 -5.30 7.49
C LYS A 97 -7.53 -6.30 8.07
N LEU A 98 -7.42 -6.59 9.38
CA LEU A 98 -8.29 -7.57 10.05
C LEU A 98 -9.76 -7.12 10.04
N MET A 99 -10.04 -5.84 10.32
CA MET A 99 -11.41 -5.31 10.24
C MET A 99 -12.00 -5.30 8.83
N GLY A 100 -11.17 -5.26 7.78
CA GLY A 100 -11.62 -5.37 6.40
C GLY A 100 -11.89 -6.80 5.93
N GLU A 101 -11.33 -7.80 6.61
CA GLU A 101 -11.53 -9.24 6.32
C GLU A 101 -12.69 -9.85 7.12
N ASP A 102 -13.03 -9.31 8.31
CA ASP A 102 -14.14 -9.79 9.15
C ASP A 102 -15.54 -9.31 8.72
N GLY A 103 -15.63 -8.43 7.72
CA GLY A 103 -16.90 -7.88 7.21
C GLY A 103 -17.68 -8.79 6.26
N SER A 104 -17.20 -10.01 5.98
CA SER A 104 -17.81 -10.91 4.98
C SER A 104 -17.99 -12.36 5.45
N ASP A 105 -18.13 -12.62 6.76
CA ASP A 105 -18.39 -13.99 7.25
C ASP A 105 -19.38 -14.04 8.43
N GLY A 106 -20.50 -13.32 8.31
CA GLY A 106 -21.49 -13.23 9.40
C GLY A 106 -22.94 -13.01 8.98
N LEU A 107 -23.36 -13.52 7.82
CA LEU A 107 -24.79 -13.56 7.45
C LEU A 107 -25.22 -14.97 7.00
N GLU A 108 -25.07 -15.98 7.86
CA GLU A 108 -25.91 -17.18 7.81
C GLU A 108 -26.10 -17.77 9.22
N LYS A 109 -27.19 -17.39 9.88
CA LYS A 109 -28.30 -18.28 10.28
C LYS A 109 -29.29 -17.58 11.20
#